data_AF-A0AAV8PWC2-F1
#
_entry.id   AF-A0AAV8PWC2-F1
#
_cell.length_a   1.000
_cell.length_b   1.000
_cell.length_c   1.000
_cell.angle_alpha   90.00
_cell.angle_beta   90.00
_cell.angle_gamma   90.00
#
_symmetry.space_group_name_H-M   'P 1'
#
loop_
_entity.id
_entity.type
_entity.pdbx_description
1 polymer ?
#
loop_
_entity_poly.entity_id
_entity_poly.type
_entity_poly.pdbx_seq_one_letter_code
_entity_poly.pdbx_strand_id
1 'polypeptide(L)'
;MALVERAFYWPKIGTDVEECVRTCLTCQQDKVEQQKPVRLLEPLPVLERPWESISLDFISSLPAVGGLGSILVVVDQFSKYVTFIAAPLHCSVEDAAKLISFARIQEEWLNQDAQRMRTTPRHMAYEPPSASSHPLL
;
A
#
# COMPACT_ATOMS: atom_id res chain seq x y z
N MET A 1 -14.23 -13.05 36.38
CA MET A 1 -14.52 -13.13 37.82
C MET A 1 -15.99 -13.40 38.15
N ALA A 2 -16.95 -12.75 37.49
CA ALA A 2 -18.38 -12.80 37.84
C ALA A 2 -19.06 -14.19 37.96
N LEU A 3 -18.55 -15.27 37.35
CA LEU A 3 -19.15 -16.61 37.48
C LEU A 3 -18.78 -17.32 38.78
N VAL A 4 -17.53 -17.16 39.24
CA VAL A 4 -17.02 -17.85 40.43
C VAL A 4 -17.59 -17.19 41.70
N GLU A 5 -17.66 -15.87 41.71
CA GLU A 5 -18.16 -15.06 42.84
C GLU A 5 -19.68 -15.20 43.08
N ARG A 6 -20.43 -15.75 42.12
CA ARG A 6 -21.88 -15.99 42.27
C ARG A 6 -22.22 -17.18 43.18
N ALA A 7 -21.31 -18.16 43.26
CA ALA A 7 -21.57 -19.41 43.94
C ALA A 7 -20.62 -19.67 45.11
N PHE A 8 -19.48 -18.97 45.18
CA PHE A 8 -18.45 -19.22 46.17
C PHE A 8 -17.87 -17.91 46.73
N TYR A 9 -17.40 -17.98 47.98
CA TYR A 9 -16.72 -16.88 48.65
C TYR A 9 -15.58 -17.40 49.53
N TRP A 10 -14.39 -16.81 49.36
CA TRP A 10 -13.28 -16.92 50.29
C TRP A 10 -12.35 -15.70 50.14
N PRO A 11 -11.51 -15.39 51.15
CA PRO A 11 -10.55 -14.30 51.05
C PRO A 11 -9.60 -14.52 49.86
N LYS A 12 -9.46 -13.52 48.98
CA LYS A 12 -8.57 -13.52 47.80
C LYS A 12 -8.97 -14.44 46.63
N ILE A 13 -10.24 -14.81 46.52
CA ILE A 13 -10.80 -15.56 45.36
C ILE A 13 -10.36 -15.04 43.98
N GLY A 14 -10.22 -13.71 43.83
CA GLY A 14 -9.71 -13.08 42.60
C GLY A 14 -8.28 -13.50 42.25
N THR A 15 -7.39 -13.42 43.24
CA THR A 15 -5.96 -13.73 43.07
C THR A 15 -5.75 -15.21 42.74
N ASP A 16 -6.49 -16.11 43.40
CA ASP A 16 -6.35 -17.54 43.19
C ASP A 16 -6.83 -17.96 41.78
N VAL A 17 -7.93 -17.36 41.31
CA VAL A 17 -8.43 -17.59 39.94
C VAL A 17 -7.44 -17.05 38.92
N GLU A 18 -6.88 -15.86 39.15
CA GLU A 18 -5.85 -15.29 38.28
C GLU A 18 -4.62 -16.18 38.20
N GLU A 19 -4.14 -16.70 39.33
CA GLU A 19 -3.00 -17.62 39.38
C GLU A 19 -3.29 -18.95 38.68
N CYS A 20 -4.50 -19.50 38.86
CA CYS A 20 -4.94 -20.70 38.15
C CYS A 20 -4.93 -20.49 36.62
N VAL A 21 -5.51 -19.38 36.14
CA VAL A 21 -5.52 -19.06 34.71
C VAL A 21 -4.11 -18.80 34.19
N ARG A 22 -3.26 -18.11 34.97
CA ARG A 22 -1.86 -17.80 34.64
C ARG A 22 -1.00 -19.06 34.49
N THR A 23 -1.24 -20.09 35.29
CA THR A 23 -0.46 -21.35 35.31
C THR A 23 -1.06 -22.46 34.46
N CYS A 24 -2.31 -22.34 34.02
CA CYS A 24 -2.97 -23.30 33.14
C CYS A 24 -2.45 -23.21 31.70
N LEU A 25 -1.74 -24.25 31.24
CA LEU A 25 -1.16 -24.33 29.90
C LEU A 25 -2.20 -24.13 28.78
N THR A 26 -3.34 -24.81 28.87
CA THR A 26 -4.42 -24.72 27.88
C THR A 26 -4.95 -23.29 27.78
N CYS A 27 -5.20 -22.64 28.92
CA CYS A 27 -5.66 -21.25 28.94
C CYS A 27 -4.62 -20.30 28.35
N GLN A 28 -3.32 -20.53 28.56
CA GLN A 28 -2.26 -19.69 27.99
C GLN A 28 -2.09 -19.92 26.48
N GLN A 29 -2.29 -21.14 25.98
CA GLN A 29 -2.21 -21.44 24.54
C GLN A 29 -3.40 -20.91 23.74
N ASP A 30 -4.61 -21.00 24.30
CA ASP A 30 -5.83 -20.51 23.63
C ASP A 30 -5.96 -18.98 23.72
N LYS A 31 -5.28 -18.34 24.67
CA LYS A 31 -5.30 -16.89 24.83
C LYS A 31 -4.46 -16.24 23.74
N VAL A 32 -5.14 -15.57 22.81
CA VAL A 32 -4.48 -14.63 21.89
C VAL A 32 -3.79 -13.55 22.73
N GLU A 33 -2.47 -13.41 22.57
CA GLU A 33 -1.73 -12.31 23.17
C GLU A 33 -2.28 -10.98 22.62
N GLN A 34 -2.97 -10.23 23.47
CA GLN A 34 -3.24 -8.82 23.23
C GLN A 34 -2.01 -7.99 23.60
N GLN A 35 -0.86 -8.31 22.99
CA GLN A 35 0.28 -7.42 23.04
C GLN A 35 -0.13 -6.13 22.34
N LYS A 36 0.05 -4.97 22.99
CA LYS A 36 0.07 -3.71 22.25
C LYS A 36 1.07 -3.90 21.12
N PRO A 37 0.73 -3.53 19.87
CA PRO A 37 1.67 -3.72 18.77
C PRO A 37 3.02 -3.12 19.16
N VAL A 38 4.06 -3.96 19.19
CA VAL A 38 5.44 -3.52 19.37
C VAL A 38 5.82 -2.79 18.09
N ARG A 39 5.39 -1.54 17.93
CA ARG A 39 5.76 -0.70 16.79
C ARG A 39 5.76 0.76 17.20
N LEU A 40 6.96 1.34 17.33
CA LEU A 40 7.18 2.60 16.64
C LEU A 40 7.31 2.23 15.16
N LEU A 41 6.29 2.53 14.36
CA LEU A 41 6.50 2.63 12.92
C LEU A 41 7.42 3.85 12.75
N GLU A 42 8.67 3.62 12.37
CA GLU A 42 9.55 4.71 11.97
C GLU A 42 8.92 5.36 10.72
N PRO A 43 8.61 6.67 10.75
CA PRO A 43 8.10 7.34 9.57
C PRO A 43 9.13 7.24 8.46
N LEU A 44 8.66 6.96 7.24
CA LEU A 44 9.52 7.06 6.07
C LEU A 44 10.11 8.48 6.01
N PRO A 45 11.38 8.63 5.60
CA PRO A 45 11.99 9.94 5.45
C PRO A 45 11.15 10.80 4.52
N VAL A 46 11.11 12.11 4.79
CA VAL A 46 10.45 13.06 3.91
C VAL A 46 11.17 13.03 2.56
N LEU A 47 10.43 12.73 1.50
CA LEU A 47 10.93 12.71 0.14
C LEU A 47 10.98 14.15 -0.41
N GLU A 48 12.00 14.48 -1.18
CA GLU A 48 12.23 15.86 -1.66
C GLU A 48 11.76 16.08 -3.10
N ARG A 49 11.70 15.01 -3.89
CA ARG A 49 11.27 15.08 -5.30
C ARG A 49 10.49 13.83 -5.73
N PRO A 50 9.66 13.97 -6.79
CA PRO A 50 8.99 12.83 -7.41
C PRO A 50 9.98 11.72 -7.80
N TRP A 51 9.54 10.47 -7.73
CA TRP A 51 10.29 9.27 -8.14
C TRP A 51 11.52 8.91 -7.30
N GLU A 52 11.73 9.55 -6.12
CA GLU A 52 12.76 9.11 -5.16
C GLU A 52 12.43 7.79 -4.47
N SER A 53 11.15 7.57 -4.22
CA SER A 53 10.67 6.32 -3.63
C SER A 53 9.33 5.97 -4.23
N ILE A 54 9.22 4.75 -4.72
CA ILE A 54 7.98 4.21 -5.28
C ILE A 54 7.55 3.01 -4.45
N SER A 55 6.24 2.84 -4.28
CA SER A 55 5.69 1.57 -3.81
C SER A 55 5.10 0.81 -4.99
N LEU A 56 5.36 -0.49 -5.02
CA LEU A 56 4.89 -1.40 -6.05
C LEU A 56 3.93 -2.41 -5.42
N ASP A 57 2.81 -2.66 -6.10
CA ASP A 57 1.88 -3.72 -5.72
C ASP A 57 1.32 -4.41 -6.97
N PHE A 58 0.82 -5.63 -6.82
CA PHE A 58 0.17 -6.38 -7.89
C PHE A 58 -1.24 -6.78 -7.50
N ILE A 59 -2.21 -6.26 -8.26
CA ILE A 59 -3.56 -6.83 -8.25
C ILE A 59 -3.52 -8.05 -9.17
N SER A 60 -3.46 -9.24 -8.58
CA SER A 60 -3.32 -10.51 -9.29
C SER A 60 -4.65 -11.27 -9.38
N SER A 61 -4.64 -12.42 -10.08
CA SER A 61 -5.79 -13.31 -10.23
C SER A 61 -6.98 -12.70 -10.98
N LEU A 62 -6.70 -11.79 -11.92
CA LEU A 62 -7.71 -11.23 -12.81
C LEU A 62 -7.95 -12.18 -14.00
N PRO A 63 -9.16 -12.19 -14.59
CA PRO A 63 -9.40 -12.88 -15.84
C PRO A 63 -8.42 -12.40 -16.91
N ALA A 64 -7.60 -13.31 -17.44
CA ALA A 64 -6.55 -12.94 -18.37
C ALA A 64 -7.14 -12.55 -19.74
N VAL A 65 -6.74 -11.40 -20.25
CA VAL A 65 -7.08 -10.94 -21.61
C VAL A 65 -5.77 -10.69 -22.36
N GLY A 66 -5.53 -11.40 -23.47
CA GLY A 66 -4.31 -11.25 -24.26
C GLY A 66 -3.02 -11.60 -23.51
N GLY A 67 -3.07 -12.49 -22.52
CA GLY A 67 -1.91 -12.87 -21.69
C GLY A 67 -1.62 -11.92 -20.52
N LEU A 68 -2.41 -10.86 -20.35
CA LEU A 68 -2.33 -9.95 -19.21
C LEU A 68 -3.35 -10.36 -18.16
N GLY A 69 -2.89 -10.74 -16.97
CA GLY A 69 -3.71 -11.31 -15.88
C GLY A 69 -3.46 -10.66 -14.52
N SER A 70 -2.71 -9.57 -14.50
CA SER A 70 -2.46 -8.75 -13.32
C SER A 70 -2.43 -7.27 -13.67
N ILE A 71 -2.54 -6.42 -12.66
CA ILE A 71 -2.28 -4.98 -12.77
C ILE A 71 -1.11 -4.66 -11.84
N LEU A 72 -0.02 -4.16 -12.41
CA LEU A 72 1.06 -3.53 -11.66
C LEU A 72 0.62 -2.13 -11.25
N VAL A 73 0.59 -1.88 -9.94
CA VAL A 73 0.29 -0.59 -9.34
C VAL A 73 1.61 0.05 -8.94
N VAL A 74 1.93 1.18 -9.56
CA VAL A 74 3.10 1.99 -9.24
C VAL A 74 2.63 3.28 -8.59
N VAL A 75 3.08 3.54 -7.36
CA VAL A 75 2.75 4.78 -6.65
C VAL A 75 4.02 5.57 -6.39
N ASP A 76 4.09 6.80 -6.89
CA ASP A 76 5.11 7.74 -6.43
C ASP A 76 4.76 8.21 -5.01
N GLN A 77 5.64 7.91 -4.05
CA GLN A 77 5.36 8.23 -2.66
C GLN A 77 5.42 9.73 -2.36
N PHE A 78 6.07 10.53 -3.21
CA PHE A 78 6.12 11.98 -3.09
C PHE A 78 4.82 12.63 -3.59
N SER A 79 4.48 12.44 -4.88
CA SER A 79 3.31 13.08 -5.49
C SER A 79 1.99 12.41 -5.14
N LYS A 80 2.04 11.15 -4.65
CA LYS A 80 0.90 10.23 -4.53
C LYS A 80 0.24 9.89 -5.85
N TYR A 81 0.91 10.16 -6.97
CA TYR A 81 0.46 9.76 -8.29
C TYR A 81 0.49 8.24 -8.42
N VAL A 82 -0.57 7.68 -9.00
CA VAL A 82 -0.73 6.23 -9.15
C VAL A 82 -0.85 5.89 -10.63
N THR A 83 0.01 4.98 -11.08
CA THR A 83 -0.04 4.42 -12.43
C THR A 83 -0.48 2.96 -12.34
N PHE A 84 -1.54 2.62 -13.07
CA PHE A 84 -2.03 1.25 -13.22
C PHE A 84 -1.59 0.72 -14.59
N ILE A 85 -0.86 -0.39 -14.59
CA ILE A 85 -0.28 -0.96 -15.81
C ILE A 85 -0.69 -2.41 -15.91
N ALA A 86 -1.35 -2.79 -17.01
CA ALA A 86 -1.68 -4.18 -17.26
C ALA A 86 -0.40 -5.00 -17.43
N ALA A 87 -0.29 -6.12 -16.72
CA ALA A 87 0.91 -6.94 -16.68
C ALA A 87 0.59 -8.45 -16.80
N PRO A 88 1.56 -9.28 -17.22
CA PRO A 88 1.43 -10.74 -17.15
C PRO A 88 1.17 -11.20 -15.71
N LEU A 89 0.51 -12.35 -15.55
CA LEU A 89 0.29 -12.94 -14.21
C LEU A 89 1.63 -13.22 -13.50
N HIS A 90 2.61 -13.70 -14.26
CA HIS A 90 3.99 -13.87 -13.81
C HIS A 90 4.85 -12.79 -14.47
N CYS A 91 4.85 -11.61 -13.87
CA CYS A 91 5.68 -10.50 -14.33
C CYS A 91 7.13 -10.71 -13.83
N SER A 92 8.09 -10.75 -14.76
CA SER A 92 9.50 -10.81 -14.39
C SER A 92 9.96 -9.46 -13.83
N VAL A 93 11.07 -9.45 -13.08
CA VAL A 93 11.66 -8.19 -12.57
C VAL A 93 12.08 -7.28 -13.73
N GLU A 94 12.56 -7.86 -14.83
CA GLU A 94 12.96 -7.11 -16.03
C GLU A 94 11.75 -6.44 -16.69
N ASP A 95 10.63 -7.15 -16.80
CA ASP A 95 9.40 -6.58 -17.36
C ASP A 95 8.82 -5.52 -16.44
N ALA A 96 8.79 -5.78 -15.13
CA ALA A 96 8.37 -4.79 -14.14
C ALA A 96 9.23 -3.51 -14.22
N ALA A 97 10.55 -3.65 -14.33
CA ALA A 97 11.46 -2.50 -14.47
C ALA A 97 11.17 -1.68 -15.74
N LYS A 98 10.91 -2.33 -16.87
CA LYS A 98 10.50 -1.66 -18.12
C LYS A 98 9.19 -0.88 -17.91
N LEU A 99 8.17 -1.52 -17.34
CA LEU A 99 6.88 -0.89 -17.07
C LEU A 99 7.01 0.30 -16.11
N ILE A 100 7.84 0.19 -15.07
CA ILE A 100 8.11 1.28 -14.12
C ILE A 100 8.82 2.44 -14.82
N SER A 101 9.82 2.16 -15.66
CA SER A 101 10.52 3.20 -16.41
C SER A 101 9.58 3.96 -17.33
N PHE A 102 8.62 3.26 -17.95
CA PHE A 102 7.58 3.88 -18.75
C PHE A 102 6.64 4.75 -17.91
N ALA A 103 6.19 4.25 -16.76
CA ALA A 103 5.35 5.01 -15.83
C ALA A 103 5.99 6.34 -15.42
N ARG A 104 7.31 6.33 -15.19
CA ARG A 104 8.07 7.53 -14.89
C ARG A 104 8.01 8.57 -16.00
N ILE A 105 8.27 8.14 -17.24
CA ILE A 105 8.25 9.05 -18.38
C ILE A 105 6.84 9.61 -18.57
N GLN A 106 5.79 8.82 -18.38
CA GLN A 106 4.40 9.28 -18.47
C GLN A 106 4.07 10.35 -17.41
N GLU A 107 4.45 10.14 -16.14
CA GLU A 107 4.22 11.15 -15.10
C GLU A 107 5.03 12.42 -15.35
N GLU A 108 6.30 12.29 -15.77
CA GLU A 108 7.13 13.45 -16.16
C GLU A 108 6.46 14.24 -17.31
N TRP A 109 5.93 13.56 -18.31
CA TRP A 109 5.25 14.18 -19.45
C TRP A 109 3.95 14.87 -19.04
N LEU A 110 3.10 14.20 -18.24
CA LEU A 110 1.87 14.79 -17.71
C LEU A 110 2.14 16.03 -16.86
N ASN A 111 3.21 16.01 -16.07
CA ASN A 111 3.63 17.16 -15.27
C ASN A 111 4.06 18.34 -16.15
N GLN A 112 4.78 18.08 -17.24
CA GLN A 112 5.15 19.12 -18.22
C GLN A 112 3.92 19.71 -18.91
N ASP A 113 2.96 18.88 -19.31
CA ASP A 113 1.71 19.32 -19.94
C ASP A 113 0.85 20.15 -18.99
N ALA A 114 0.71 19.72 -17.74
CA ALA A 114 0.02 20.47 -16.70
C ALA A 114 0.69 21.83 -16.43
N GLN A 115 2.02 21.91 -16.55
CA GLN A 115 2.75 23.17 -16.44
C GLN A 115 2.48 24.07 -17.65
N ARG A 116 2.46 23.51 -18.87
CA ARG A 116 2.14 24.24 -20.10
C ARG A 116 0.72 24.81 -20.06
N MET A 117 -0.26 24.03 -19.60
CA MET A 117 -1.63 24.52 -19.40
C MET A 117 -1.67 25.70 -18.41
N ARG A 118 -0.93 25.62 -17.30
CA ARG A 118 -0.88 26.69 -16.28
C ARG A 118 -0.20 27.97 -16.76
N THR A 119 0.82 27.86 -17.61
CA THR A 119 1.58 29.02 -18.11
C THR A 119 1.01 29.61 -19.40
N THR A 120 0.07 28.93 -20.07
CA THR A 120 -0.61 29.44 -21.26
C THR A 120 -1.41 30.71 -20.92
N PRO A 121 -1.16 31.85 -21.60
CA PRO A 121 -1.91 33.07 -21.35
C PRO A 121 -3.41 32.86 -21.59
N ARG A 122 -4.28 33.40 -20.73
CA ARG A 122 -5.76 33.20 -20.80
C ARG A 122 -6.40 33.58 -22.14
N HIS A 123 -5.76 34.42 -22.94
CA HIS A 123 -6.24 34.84 -24.26
C HIS A 123 -5.83 33.89 -25.40
N MET A 124 -4.95 32.93 -25.10
CA MET A 124 -4.54 31.86 -26.02
C MET A 124 -5.30 30.58 -25.65
N ALA A 125 -5.84 29.90 -26.66
CA ALA A 125 -6.37 28.55 -26.46
C ALA A 125 -5.20 27.60 -26.20
N TYR A 126 -5.29 26.79 -25.14
CA TYR A 126 -4.36 25.68 -24.97
C TYR A 126 -4.71 24.60 -26.00
N GLU A 127 -3.74 24.28 -26.87
CA GLU A 127 -3.82 23.13 -27.76
C GLU A 127 -2.99 21.98 -27.15
N PRO A 128 -3.64 20.84 -26.81
CA PRO A 128 -2.92 19.69 -26.28
C PRO A 128 -1.97 19.10 -27.33
N PRO A 129 -0.84 18.50 -26.91
CA PRO A 129 0.01 17.75 -27.81
C PRO A 129 -0.78 16.64 -28.51
N SER A 130 -0.48 16.37 -29.78
CA SER A 130 -1.14 15.30 -30.52
C SER A 130 -0.82 13.93 -29.89
N ALA A 131 -1.75 12.97 -29.97
CA ALA A 131 -1.56 11.65 -29.36
C ALA A 131 -0.27 10.91 -29.82
N SER A 132 0.26 11.28 -30.99
CA SER A 132 1.54 10.81 -31.53
C SER A 132 2.80 11.32 -30.81
N SER A 133 2.64 12.25 -29.86
CA SER A 133 3.72 12.83 -29.05
C SER A 133 3.76 12.26 -27.62
N HIS A 134 2.81 11.40 -27.27
CA HIS A 134 2.97 10.56 -26.09
C HIS A 134 4.16 9.63 -26.27
N PRO A 135 4.94 9.35 -25.20
CA PRO A 135 5.90 8.27 -25.21
C PRO A 135 5.14 6.98 -25.55
N LEU A 136 5.34 6.48 -26.78
CA LEU A 136 4.68 5.27 -27.25
C LEU A 136 5.35 4.03 -26.62
N LEU A 137 4.53 3.00 -26.41
CA LEU A 137 4.98 1.60 -26.39
C LEU A 137 5.68 1.24 -27.70
#